data_AF-A0A7W7I699-F1
#
_entry.id   AF-A0A7W7I699-F1
#
_cell.length_a   1.000
_cell.length_b   1.000
_cell.length_c   1.000
_cell.angle_alpha   90.00
_cell.angle_beta   90.00
_cell.angle_gamma   90.00
#
_symmetry.space_group_name_H-M   'P 1'
#
loop_
_entity.id
_entity.type
_entity.pdbx_description
1 polymer ?
#
loop_
_entity_poly.entity_id
_entity_poly.type
_entity_poly.pdbx_seq_one_letter_code
_entity_poly.pdbx_strand_id
1 'polypeptide(L)'
;MALDKGLDNVAVHWPRTNRFYDPVAPAEFVDFGAVADAPDIAAPTGALALHIAKTGTVRATAYTELVDLLLGLEGVLYATDAAAEDEDPVIDPDGCAWIAGGLERFVEGHQEHGDLVTFDSVASVMRAAVAAGRLAEQQLRWLDHRLAALRDESGNAPHWSFARTELAILGGFYRRCAERGFAVFADY
;
A
#
# COMPACT_ATOMS: atom_id res chain seq x y z
N MET A 1 -26.16 -12.13 10.71
CA MET A 1 -24.85 -11.48 10.61
C MET A 1 -24.65 -11.08 9.17
N ALA A 2 -24.88 -9.80 8.85
CA ALA A 2 -24.67 -9.26 7.51
C ALA A 2 -23.20 -8.83 7.40
N LEU A 3 -22.48 -9.39 6.42
CA LEU A 3 -21.17 -8.93 6.00
C LEU A 3 -21.38 -7.65 5.18
N ASP A 4 -21.40 -6.52 5.88
CA ASP A 4 -21.32 -5.18 5.30
C ASP A 4 -19.83 -4.88 5.07
N LYS A 5 -19.36 -5.02 3.83
CA LYS A 5 -18.01 -4.56 3.42
C LYS A 5 -18.07 -4.00 2.00
N GLY A 6 -19.02 -3.08 1.78
CA GLY A 6 -18.82 -2.00 0.81
C GLY A 6 -17.83 -1.00 1.41
N LEU A 7 -17.16 -0.21 0.56
CA LEU A 7 -16.14 0.79 0.90
C LEU A 7 -16.69 1.99 1.70
N ASP A 8 -17.53 1.73 2.69
CA ASP A 8 -18.13 2.68 3.59
C ASP A 8 -17.15 2.97 4.72
N ASN A 9 -16.17 3.82 4.41
CA ASN A 9 -15.47 4.70 5.35
C ASN A 9 -14.87 5.80 4.46
N VAL A 10 -15.59 6.91 4.22
CA VAL A 10 -15.52 8.12 5.06
C VAL A 10 -14.06 8.42 5.38
N ALA A 11 -13.51 9.52 4.86
CA ALA A 11 -12.18 10.02 5.18
C ALA A 11 -11.87 9.79 6.66
N VAL A 12 -11.12 8.73 6.96
CA VAL A 12 -10.78 8.34 8.32
C VAL A 12 -9.59 9.20 8.68
N HIS A 13 -9.80 10.18 9.56
CA HIS A 13 -8.69 10.78 10.29
C HIS A 13 -8.09 9.68 11.17
N TRP A 14 -6.91 9.20 10.78
CA TRP A 14 -6.20 8.13 11.48
C TRP A 14 -5.85 8.57 12.92
N PRO A 15 -5.94 7.67 13.93
CA PRO A 15 -5.44 7.97 15.26
C PRO A 15 -3.93 8.22 15.18
N ARG A 16 -3.50 9.40 15.63
CA ARG A 16 -2.09 9.77 15.76
C ARG A 16 -1.32 8.65 16.46
N THR A 17 -0.27 8.17 15.81
CA THR A 17 0.66 7.14 16.29
C THR A 17 1.05 7.41 17.75
N ASN A 18 0.96 6.38 18.59
CA ASN A 18 1.60 6.42 19.91
C ASN A 18 3.12 6.48 19.69
N ARG A 19 3.73 7.54 20.22
CA ARG A 19 5.14 7.97 20.06
C ARG A 19 6.26 7.00 20.50
N PHE A 20 5.98 5.71 20.75
CA PHE A 20 6.92 4.83 21.46
C PHE A 20 6.91 3.37 20.98
N TYR A 21 7.10 3.14 19.69
CA TYR A 21 7.40 1.78 19.23
C TYR A 21 8.88 1.61 18.95
N ASP A 22 9.47 0.58 19.54
CA ASP A 22 10.80 0.12 19.15
C ASP A 22 10.70 -0.56 17.77
N PRO A 23 11.53 -0.16 16.80
CA PRO A 23 11.52 -0.77 15.49
C PRO A 23 11.96 -2.24 15.55
N VAL A 24 11.33 -3.04 14.72
CA VAL A 24 11.60 -4.48 14.66
C VAL A 24 12.95 -4.77 14.03
N ALA A 25 13.67 -5.73 14.61
CA ALA A 25 14.96 -6.16 14.10
C ALA A 25 14.82 -6.82 12.71
N PRO A 26 15.73 -6.54 11.76
CA PRO A 26 15.69 -7.13 10.41
C PRO A 26 15.67 -8.67 10.38
N ALA A 27 16.17 -9.31 11.44
CA ALA A 27 16.17 -10.77 11.57
C ALA A 27 14.77 -11.41 11.47
N GLU A 28 13.70 -10.68 11.79
CA GLU A 28 12.31 -11.15 11.65
C GLU A 28 11.83 -11.21 10.17
N PHE A 29 12.65 -10.67 9.24
CA PHE A 29 12.32 -10.57 7.81
C PHE A 29 13.34 -11.26 6.89
N VAL A 30 14.33 -11.96 7.45
CA VAL A 30 15.45 -12.54 6.67
C VAL A 30 15.02 -13.50 5.55
N ASP A 31 13.89 -14.17 5.73
CA ASP A 31 13.30 -15.11 4.77
C ASP A 31 12.74 -14.42 3.52
N PHE A 32 12.47 -13.11 3.54
CA PHE A 32 12.22 -12.36 2.31
C PHE A 32 13.43 -12.43 1.35
N GLY A 33 14.64 -12.65 1.87
CA GLY A 33 15.84 -12.86 1.04
C GLY A 33 15.71 -14.08 0.13
N ALA A 34 15.05 -15.15 0.58
CA ALA A 34 14.82 -16.34 -0.24
C ALA A 34 13.91 -16.06 -1.44
N VAL A 35 13.05 -15.04 -1.35
CA VAL A 35 12.22 -14.59 -2.48
C VAL A 35 13.06 -13.89 -3.53
N ALA A 36 14.08 -13.11 -3.12
CA ALA A 36 14.99 -12.46 -4.06
C ALA A 36 15.83 -13.46 -4.87
N ASP A 37 16.07 -14.65 -4.33
CA ASP A 37 16.82 -15.73 -4.97
C ASP A 37 15.94 -16.66 -5.84
N ALA A 38 14.63 -16.43 -5.89
CA ALA A 38 13.71 -17.28 -6.66
C ALA A 38 13.93 -17.14 -8.18
N PRO A 39 13.95 -18.25 -8.94
CA PRO A 39 13.98 -18.17 -10.40
C PRO A 39 12.69 -17.49 -10.89
N ASP A 40 12.82 -16.68 -11.94
CA ASP A 40 11.72 -15.99 -12.63
C ASP A 40 11.04 -14.84 -11.86
N ILE A 41 11.67 -14.32 -10.80
CA ILE A 41 11.15 -13.12 -10.12
C ILE A 41 11.54 -11.83 -10.86
N ALA A 42 10.59 -10.89 -10.95
CA ALA A 42 10.87 -9.58 -11.52
C ALA A 42 11.95 -8.86 -10.69
N ALA A 43 12.93 -8.23 -11.36
CA ALA A 43 14.04 -7.57 -10.69
C ALA A 43 13.60 -6.53 -9.61
N PRO A 44 12.56 -5.71 -9.83
CA PRO A 44 12.04 -4.80 -8.79
C PRO A 44 11.53 -5.55 -7.55
N THR A 45 10.84 -6.68 -7.75
CA THR A 45 10.34 -7.52 -6.65
C THR A 45 11.49 -8.12 -5.85
N GLY A 46 12.53 -8.65 -6.51
CA GLY A 46 13.71 -9.18 -5.83
C GLY A 46 14.46 -8.09 -5.06
N ALA A 47 14.58 -6.88 -5.62
CA ALA A 47 15.21 -5.75 -4.95
C ALA A 47 14.45 -5.32 -3.69
N LEU A 48 13.11 -5.25 -3.75
CA LEU A 48 12.26 -4.97 -2.61
C LEU A 48 12.41 -6.04 -1.52
N ALA A 49 12.31 -7.32 -1.89
CA ALA A 49 12.41 -8.43 -0.95
C ALA A 49 13.78 -8.46 -0.25
N LEU A 50 14.87 -8.22 -0.99
CA LEU A 50 16.22 -8.13 -0.44
C LEU A 50 16.40 -6.92 0.48
N HIS A 51 15.76 -5.79 0.17
CA HIS A 51 15.77 -4.61 1.04
C HIS A 51 15.10 -4.93 2.37
N ILE A 52 13.85 -5.44 2.32
CA ILE A 52 13.09 -5.86 3.51
C ILE A 52 13.91 -6.83 4.37
N ALA A 53 14.54 -7.85 3.76
CA ALA A 53 15.34 -8.83 4.49
C ALA A 53 16.57 -8.22 5.20
N LYS A 54 17.11 -7.12 4.68
CA LYS A 54 18.29 -6.45 5.25
C LYS A 54 17.94 -5.40 6.30
N THR A 55 16.83 -4.68 6.11
CA THR A 55 16.52 -3.49 6.91
C THR A 55 15.30 -3.65 7.79
N GLY A 56 14.40 -4.60 7.50
CA GLY A 56 13.09 -4.67 8.14
C GLY A 56 12.19 -3.46 7.82
N THR A 57 12.51 -2.72 6.76
CA THR A 57 11.81 -1.50 6.35
C THR A 57 11.40 -1.55 4.88
N VAL A 58 10.61 -0.56 4.47
CA VAL A 58 10.23 -0.31 3.08
C VAL A 58 10.42 1.15 2.75
N ARG A 59 10.90 1.42 1.53
CA ARG A 59 10.95 2.78 0.98
C ARG A 59 9.56 3.25 0.62
N ALA A 60 8.95 3.99 1.53
CA ALA A 60 7.56 4.43 1.42
C ALA A 60 7.33 5.33 0.20
N THR A 61 8.34 6.10 -0.23
CA THR A 61 8.21 7.11 -1.29
C THR A 61 7.76 6.48 -2.60
N ALA A 62 8.26 5.29 -2.89
CA ALA A 62 7.96 4.58 -4.12
C ALA A 62 6.48 4.17 -4.23
N TYR A 63 5.79 3.93 -3.12
CA TYR A 63 4.44 3.35 -3.12
C TYR A 63 3.36 4.29 -2.59
N THR A 64 3.74 5.46 -2.08
CA THR A 64 2.83 6.38 -1.37
C THR A 64 1.61 6.75 -2.18
N GLU A 65 1.79 7.25 -3.41
CA GLU A 65 0.65 7.66 -4.25
C GLU A 65 -0.32 6.50 -4.51
N LEU A 66 0.22 5.30 -4.76
CA LEU A 66 -0.60 4.11 -5.00
C LEU A 66 -1.33 3.67 -3.73
N VAL A 67 -0.64 3.54 -2.61
CA VAL A 67 -1.22 3.08 -1.34
C VAL A 67 -2.26 4.08 -0.83
N ASP A 68 -1.97 5.37 -0.91
CA ASP A 68 -2.93 6.43 -0.57
C ASP A 68 -4.18 6.36 -1.45
N LEU A 69 -4.01 6.14 -2.75
CA LEU A 69 -5.13 5.97 -3.67
C LEU A 69 -5.96 4.73 -3.31
N LEU A 70 -5.33 3.56 -3.11
CA LEU A 70 -6.00 2.29 -2.82
C LEU A 70 -6.79 2.32 -1.51
N LEU A 71 -6.30 3.06 -0.52
CA LEU A 71 -6.88 3.09 0.82
C LEU A 71 -7.79 4.31 1.03
N GLY A 72 -7.90 5.20 0.04
CA GLY A 72 -8.68 6.44 0.14
C GLY A 72 -8.08 7.43 1.15
N LEU A 73 -6.76 7.41 1.25
CA LEU A 73 -5.97 8.20 2.18
C LEU A 73 -5.27 9.34 1.44
N GLU A 74 -4.72 10.29 2.20
CA GLU A 74 -3.88 11.37 1.70
C GLU A 74 -2.70 11.48 2.66
N GLY A 75 -1.50 11.13 2.19
CA GLY A 75 -0.29 11.09 3.00
C GLY A 75 -0.48 10.21 4.22
N VAL A 76 -0.73 8.90 4.06
CA VAL A 76 -0.79 7.99 5.24
C VAL A 76 0.43 7.09 5.38
N LEU A 77 1.13 6.75 4.28
CA LEU A 77 2.49 6.23 4.45
C LEU A 77 3.42 7.24 5.13
N TYR A 78 3.10 8.52 5.00
CA TYR A 78 3.70 9.62 5.73
C TYR A 78 2.63 10.31 6.55
N ALA A 79 2.42 9.97 7.82
CA ALA A 79 1.72 10.91 8.69
C ALA A 79 2.51 12.25 8.68
N THR A 80 2.22 13.12 7.72
CA THR A 80 3.08 14.22 7.27
C THR A 80 3.23 15.30 8.33
N ASP A 81 2.31 15.34 9.29
CA ASP A 81 2.39 16.22 10.44
C ASP A 81 3.54 15.84 11.40
N ALA A 82 4.02 14.58 11.39
CA ALA A 82 5.15 14.10 12.20
C ALA A 82 6.49 14.06 11.44
N ALA A 83 6.47 14.00 10.10
CA ALA A 83 7.69 14.14 9.28
C ALA A 83 8.37 15.52 9.46
N ALA A 84 7.65 16.50 10.00
CA ALA A 84 8.18 17.80 10.38
C ALA A 84 9.03 17.79 11.68
N GLU A 85 9.07 16.69 12.44
CA GLU A 85 9.73 16.59 13.75
C GLU A 85 11.03 15.73 13.78
N ASP A 86 11.71 15.51 12.64
CA ASP A 86 12.95 14.69 12.54
C ASP A 86 12.79 13.23 13.04
N GLU A 87 11.55 12.73 13.15
CA GLU A 87 11.24 11.35 13.56
C GLU A 87 10.74 10.55 12.33
N ASP A 88 11.34 9.37 12.10
CA ASP A 88 10.89 8.48 11.04
C ASP A 88 9.44 8.02 11.32
N PRO A 89 8.51 8.15 10.36
CA PRO A 89 7.12 7.76 10.57
C PRO A 89 7.02 6.25 10.85
N VAL A 90 6.30 5.91 11.92
CA VAL A 90 6.06 4.52 12.33
C VAL A 90 4.65 4.09 11.95
N ILE A 91 4.52 2.95 11.30
CA ILE A 91 3.25 2.28 11.01
C ILE A 91 3.03 1.21 12.08
N ASP A 92 1.95 1.34 12.85
CA ASP A 92 1.59 0.39 13.90
C ASP A 92 0.97 -0.91 13.31
N PRO A 93 0.76 -1.97 14.13
CA PRO A 93 0.24 -3.24 13.63
C PRO A 93 -1.16 -3.15 13.00
N ASP A 94 -2.01 -2.23 13.46
CA ASP A 94 -3.35 -2.03 12.92
C ASP A 94 -3.29 -1.35 11.54
N GLY A 95 -2.40 -0.35 11.39
CA GLY A 95 -2.07 0.26 10.11
C GLY A 95 -1.49 -0.76 9.13
N CYS A 96 -0.61 -1.63 9.60
CA CYS A 96 -0.09 -2.75 8.83
C CYS A 96 -1.22 -3.70 8.37
N ALA A 97 -2.16 -4.03 9.25
CA ALA A 97 -3.29 -4.91 8.91
C ALA A 97 -4.18 -4.31 7.81
N TRP A 98 -4.40 -2.99 7.88
CA TRP A 98 -5.18 -2.24 6.92
C TRP A 98 -4.50 -2.18 5.55
N ILE A 99 -3.21 -1.79 5.51
CA ILE A 99 -2.42 -1.72 4.28
C ILE A 99 -2.33 -3.09 3.61
N ALA A 100 -2.01 -4.13 4.39
CA ALA A 100 -1.95 -5.50 3.89
C ALA A 100 -3.26 -5.94 3.25
N GLY A 101 -4.39 -5.71 3.94
CA GLY A 101 -5.70 -6.08 3.42
C GLY A 101 -6.08 -5.32 2.14
N GLY A 102 -5.70 -4.06 2.01
CA GLY A 102 -5.89 -3.29 0.77
C GLY A 102 -5.07 -3.82 -0.39
N LEU A 103 -3.78 -4.05 -0.16
CA LEU A 103 -2.85 -4.58 -1.17
C LEU A 103 -3.22 -6.00 -1.62
N GLU A 104 -3.61 -6.88 -0.70
CA GLU A 104 -4.03 -8.25 -1.03
C GLU A 104 -5.24 -8.26 -1.96
N ARG A 105 -6.30 -7.51 -1.62
CA ARG A 105 -7.49 -7.39 -2.46
C ARG A 105 -7.17 -6.76 -3.82
N PHE A 106 -6.29 -5.77 -3.83
CA PHE A 106 -5.85 -5.15 -5.07
C PHE A 106 -5.09 -6.14 -5.96
N VAL A 107 -4.10 -6.85 -5.42
CA VAL A 107 -3.29 -7.84 -6.15
C VAL A 107 -4.16 -8.98 -6.68
N GLU A 108 -5.15 -9.42 -5.92
CA GLU A 108 -6.15 -10.41 -6.36
C GLU A 108 -7.00 -9.86 -7.52
N GLY A 109 -7.58 -8.67 -7.36
CA GLY A 109 -8.40 -8.04 -8.40
C GLY A 109 -7.62 -7.64 -9.66
N HIS A 110 -6.32 -7.39 -9.54
CA HIS A 110 -5.46 -7.00 -10.66
C HIS A 110 -5.06 -8.17 -11.58
N GLN A 111 -5.29 -9.42 -11.16
CA GLN A 111 -4.88 -10.61 -11.95
C GLN A 111 -5.35 -10.58 -13.41
N GLU A 112 -6.55 -10.06 -13.68
CA GLU A 112 -7.11 -9.95 -15.04
C GLU A 112 -6.40 -8.93 -15.94
N HIS A 113 -5.57 -8.05 -15.36
CA HIS A 113 -4.81 -7.01 -16.04
C HIS A 113 -3.34 -7.40 -16.30
N GLY A 114 -2.91 -8.59 -15.89
CA GLY A 114 -1.56 -9.11 -16.09
C GLY A 114 -0.59 -8.78 -14.95
N ASP A 115 0.71 -8.79 -15.24
CA ASP A 115 1.76 -8.68 -14.22
C ASP A 115 2.31 -7.26 -14.03
N LEU A 116 1.96 -6.31 -14.90
CA LEU A 116 2.38 -4.92 -14.79
C LEU A 116 1.24 -4.05 -14.28
N VAL A 117 1.47 -3.41 -13.14
CA VAL A 117 0.56 -2.45 -12.52
C VAL A 117 0.87 -1.06 -13.06
N THR A 118 -0.11 -0.48 -13.73
CA THR A 118 -0.09 0.88 -14.28
C THR A 118 -1.25 1.70 -13.73
N PHE A 119 -1.19 3.02 -13.84
CA PHE A 119 -2.28 3.92 -13.46
C PHE A 119 -3.65 3.51 -14.02
N ASP A 120 -3.72 3.16 -15.31
CA ASP A 120 -4.97 2.77 -15.96
C ASP A 120 -5.51 1.43 -15.44
N SER A 121 -4.61 0.47 -15.17
CA SER A 121 -5.00 -0.81 -14.56
C SER A 121 -5.49 -0.63 -13.12
N VAL A 122 -4.87 0.27 -12.35
CA VAL A 122 -5.31 0.62 -10.99
C VAL A 122 -6.70 1.23 -11.02
N ALA A 123 -6.91 2.22 -11.89
CA ALA A 123 -8.22 2.84 -12.07
C ALA A 123 -9.30 1.81 -12.45
N SER A 124 -8.97 0.84 -13.30
CA SER A 124 -9.88 -0.22 -13.72
C SER A 124 -10.29 -1.13 -12.55
N VAL A 125 -9.30 -1.64 -11.81
CA VAL A 125 -9.54 -2.50 -10.63
C VAL A 125 -10.37 -1.77 -9.57
N MET A 126 -10.02 -0.50 -9.27
CA MET A 126 -10.73 0.27 -8.27
C MET A 126 -12.19 0.57 -8.67
N ARG A 127 -12.43 0.93 -9.94
CA ARG A 127 -13.79 1.13 -10.44
C ARG A 127 -14.61 -0.16 -10.35
N ALA A 128 -14.03 -1.31 -10.70
CA ALA A 128 -14.69 -2.60 -10.58
C ALA A 128 -15.03 -2.93 -9.11
N ALA A 129 -14.10 -2.69 -8.19
CA ALA A 129 -14.32 -2.90 -6.75
C ALA A 129 -15.42 -2.00 -6.16
N VAL A 130 -15.48 -0.74 -6.60
CA VAL A 130 -16.48 0.23 -6.15
C VAL A 130 -17.87 -0.02 -6.77
N ALA A 131 -17.93 -0.45 -8.03
CA ALA A 131 -19.17 -0.60 -8.78
C ALA A 131 -20.15 -1.63 -8.15
N ALA A 132 -19.64 -2.55 -7.32
CA ALA A 132 -20.45 -3.53 -6.61
C ALA A 132 -21.09 -3.01 -5.30
N GLY A 133 -20.79 -1.77 -4.89
CA GLY A 133 -21.22 -1.20 -3.59
C GLY A 133 -22.60 -0.55 -3.60
N ARG A 134 -23.23 -0.46 -2.42
CA ARG A 134 -24.52 0.26 -2.24
C ARG A 134 -24.44 1.76 -2.54
N LEU A 135 -23.26 2.36 -2.40
CA LEU A 135 -22.98 3.78 -2.68
C LEU A 135 -22.12 3.96 -3.94
N ALA A 136 -22.18 3.00 -4.88
CA ALA A 136 -21.31 2.97 -6.06
C ALA A 136 -21.24 4.31 -6.81
N GLU A 137 -22.36 4.99 -7.06
CA GLU A 137 -22.32 6.26 -7.79
C GLU A 137 -21.54 7.36 -7.05
N GLN A 138 -21.69 7.47 -5.73
CA GLN A 138 -20.97 8.47 -4.94
C GLN A 138 -19.47 8.13 -4.87
N GLN A 139 -19.16 6.86 -4.64
CA GLN A 139 -17.79 6.36 -4.54
C GLN A 139 -17.06 6.43 -5.90
N LEU A 140 -17.76 6.20 -7.02
CA LEU A 140 -17.20 6.36 -8.37
C LEU A 140 -16.88 7.83 -8.66
N ARG A 141 -17.78 8.76 -8.30
CA ARG A 141 -17.49 10.20 -8.46
C ARG A 141 -16.29 10.64 -7.62
N TRP A 142 -16.20 10.17 -6.38
CA TRP A 142 -15.03 10.43 -5.53
C TRP A 142 -13.74 9.86 -6.13
N LEU A 143 -13.79 8.61 -6.62
CA LEU A 143 -12.65 7.95 -7.25
C LEU A 143 -12.20 8.69 -8.51
N ASP A 144 -13.13 9.08 -9.38
CA ASP A 144 -12.80 9.81 -10.61
C ASP A 144 -12.16 11.17 -10.30
N HIS A 145 -12.61 11.87 -9.25
CA HIS A 145 -11.96 13.09 -8.80
C HIS A 145 -10.53 12.84 -8.30
N ARG A 146 -10.31 11.78 -7.51
CA ARG A 146 -8.96 11.41 -7.03
C ARG A 146 -8.02 11.02 -8.17
N LEU A 147 -8.51 10.22 -9.12
CA LEU A 147 -7.74 9.85 -10.31
C LEU A 147 -7.41 11.08 -11.18
N ALA A 148 -8.33 12.03 -11.31
CA ALA A 148 -8.05 13.27 -12.03
C ALA A 148 -6.98 14.13 -11.34
N ALA A 149 -6.99 14.19 -10.01
CA ALA A 149 -6.02 14.97 -9.23
C ALA A 149 -4.59 14.43 -9.29
N LEU A 150 -4.40 13.14 -9.62
CA LEU A 150 -3.08 12.53 -9.82
C LEU A 150 -2.47 12.81 -11.21
N ARG A 151 -3.25 13.36 -12.14
CA ARG A 151 -2.75 13.69 -13.47
C ARG A 151 -1.98 15.01 -13.44
N ASP A 152 -0.98 15.12 -14.30
CA ASP A 152 -0.23 16.37 -14.46
C ASP A 152 -1.07 17.46 -15.14
N GLU A 153 -0.51 18.66 -15.25
CA GLU A 153 -1.17 19.82 -15.91
C GLU A 153 -1.53 19.56 -17.38
N SER A 154 -0.87 18.61 -18.03
CA SER A 154 -1.14 18.17 -19.41
C SER A 154 -2.15 17.02 -19.49
N GLY A 155 -2.65 16.53 -18.35
CA GLY A 155 -3.57 15.41 -18.25
C GLY A 155 -2.91 14.03 -18.33
N ASN A 156 -1.57 13.95 -18.32
CA ASN A 156 -0.86 12.67 -18.34
C ASN A 156 -0.99 11.96 -16.99
N ALA A 157 -1.06 10.63 -17.05
CA ALA A 157 -1.01 9.81 -15.84
C ALA A 157 0.39 9.85 -15.20
N PRO A 158 0.50 9.59 -13.89
CA PRO A 158 1.77 9.34 -13.24
C PRO A 158 2.62 8.29 -13.97
N HIS A 159 3.94 8.49 -13.97
CA HIS A 159 4.88 7.63 -14.70
C HIS A 159 5.33 6.37 -13.92
N TRP A 160 4.74 6.09 -12.77
CA TRP A 160 5.07 4.88 -12.02
C TRP A 160 4.42 3.63 -12.63
N SER A 161 5.14 2.52 -12.46
CA SER A 161 4.65 1.19 -12.76
C SER A 161 5.32 0.19 -11.84
N PHE A 162 4.59 -0.83 -11.40
CA PHE A 162 5.09 -1.83 -10.46
C PHE A 162 4.85 -3.22 -11.01
N ALA A 163 5.70 -4.18 -10.66
CA ALA A 163 5.35 -5.57 -10.87
C ALA A 163 4.23 -5.95 -9.89
N ARG A 164 3.21 -6.69 -10.32
CA ARG A 164 2.14 -7.18 -9.43
C ARG A 164 2.71 -8.00 -8.26
N THR A 165 3.77 -8.76 -8.53
CA THR A 165 4.53 -9.51 -7.52
C THR A 165 5.24 -8.61 -6.51
N GLU A 166 5.66 -7.41 -6.89
CA GLU A 166 6.26 -6.43 -5.99
C GLU A 166 5.24 -5.96 -4.95
N LEU A 167 4.01 -5.65 -5.39
CA LEU A 167 2.92 -5.29 -4.48
C LEU A 167 2.46 -6.46 -3.60
N ALA A 168 2.56 -7.69 -4.11
CA ALA A 168 2.31 -8.88 -3.29
C ALA A 168 3.33 -9.02 -2.15
N ILE A 169 4.61 -8.72 -2.42
CA ILE A 169 5.67 -8.71 -1.41
C ILE A 169 5.46 -7.58 -0.39
N LEU A 170 5.08 -6.39 -0.87
CA LEU A 170 4.71 -5.28 0.00
C LEU A 170 3.54 -5.67 0.92
N GLY A 171 2.50 -6.30 0.37
CA GLY A 171 1.37 -6.81 1.15
C GLY A 171 1.80 -7.85 2.18
N GLY A 172 2.66 -8.79 1.81
CA GLY A 172 3.21 -9.81 2.71
C GLY A 172 4.03 -9.24 3.86
N PHE A 173 4.80 -8.18 3.62
CA PHE A 173 5.53 -7.46 4.65
C PHE A 173 4.57 -6.88 5.70
N TYR A 174 3.58 -6.09 5.26
CA TYR A 174 2.60 -5.50 6.18
C TYR A 174 1.72 -6.56 6.85
N ARG A 175 1.40 -7.66 6.17
CA ARG A 175 0.64 -8.78 6.76
C ARG A 175 1.41 -9.38 7.93
N ARG A 176 2.72 -9.63 7.74
CA ARG A 176 3.57 -10.10 8.83
C ARG A 176 3.60 -9.13 9.99
N CYS A 177 3.75 -7.84 9.71
CA CYS A 177 3.79 -6.84 10.77
C CYS A 177 2.50 -6.85 11.61
N ALA A 178 1.35 -6.96 10.95
CA ALA A 178 0.06 -7.10 11.61
C ALA A 178 -0.04 -8.37 12.48
N GLU A 179 0.31 -9.52 11.92
CA GLU A 179 0.18 -10.82 12.60
C GLU A 179 1.12 -10.96 13.80
N ARG A 180 2.28 -10.30 13.73
CA ARG A 180 3.33 -10.38 14.76
C ARG A 180 3.27 -9.25 15.78
N GLY A 181 2.41 -8.26 15.57
CA GLY A 181 2.31 -7.08 16.44
C GLY A 181 3.52 -6.15 16.30
N PHE A 182 4.09 -6.06 15.10
CA PHE A 182 5.26 -5.24 14.80
C PHE A 182 4.86 -3.84 14.37
N ALA A 183 5.59 -2.86 14.87
CA ALA A 183 5.60 -1.52 14.31
C ALA A 183 6.85 -1.36 13.43
N VAL A 184 6.70 -0.69 12.30
CA VAL A 184 7.76 -0.58 11.28
C VAL A 184 7.91 0.84 10.79
N PHE A 185 9.14 1.21 10.46
CA PHE A 185 9.42 2.50 9.83
C PHE A 185 9.00 2.53 8.37
N ALA A 186 8.45 3.67 7.97
CA ALA A 186 8.35 4.07 6.57
C ALA A 186 9.60 4.89 6.22
N ASP A 187 10.54 4.28 5.49
CA ASP A 187 11.79 4.91 5.06
C ASP A 187 11.53 5.91 3.92
N TYR A 188 12.19 7.08 3.95
CA TYR A 188 12.00 8.19 3.01
C TYR A 188 12.82 7.99 1.72
#